data_AF-A0A239NTP3-F1
#
_entry.id   AF-A0A239NTP3-F1
#
_cell.length_a   1.000
_cell.length_b   1.000
_cell.length_c   1.000
_cell.angle_alpha   90.00
_cell.angle_beta   90.00
_cell.angle_gamma   90.00
#
_symmetry.space_group_name_H-M   'P 1'
#
loop_
_entity.id
_entity.type
_entity.pdbx_description
1 polymer ?
#
loop_
_entity_poly.entity_id
_entity_poly.type
_entity_poly.pdbx_seq_one_letter_code
_entity_poly.pdbx_strand_id
1 'polypeptide(L)' 'RTVRRALSLLEPYSFERVYGGWWKRVVHTDGAEAVRRSADRYLTYALDDAPE' A
#
# COMPACT_ATOMS: atom_id res chain seq x y z
N ARG A 1 5.87 -2.00 11.02
CA ARG A 1 5.83 -3.49 10.96
C ARG A 1 4.60 -4.03 10.23
N THR A 2 3.38 -3.63 10.62
CA THR A 2 2.11 -4.10 10.03
C THR A 2 1.99 -3.85 8.52
N VAL A 3 2.33 -2.65 8.04
CA VAL A 3 2.28 -2.31 6.61
C VAL A 3 3.14 -3.24 5.77
N ARG A 4 4.38 -3.52 6.19
CA ARG A 4 5.28 -4.46 5.50
C ARG A 4 4.71 -5.87 5.46
N ARG A 5 4.12 -6.34 6.56
CA ARG A 5 3.44 -7.65 6.60
C ARG A 5 2.28 -7.72 5.62
N ALA A 6 1.49 -6.66 5.50
CA ALA A 6 0.40 -6.60 4.53
C ALA A 6 0.91 -6.69 3.09
N LEU A 7 2.01 -6.02 2.75
CA LEU A 7 2.62 -6.14 1.42
C LEU A 7 3.05 -7.57 1.10
N SER A 8 3.72 -8.25 2.04
CA SER A 8 4.15 -9.65 1.83
C SER A 8 2.97 -10.61 1.62
N LEU A 9 1.83 -10.35 2.29
CA LEU A 9 0.62 -11.15 2.07
C LEU A 9 0.01 -10.93 0.68
N LEU A 10 0.26 -9.78 0.06
CA LEU A 10 -0.27 -9.44 -1.25
C LEU A 10 0.64 -9.87 -2.41
N GLU A 11 1.93 -10.17 -2.17
CA GLU A 11 2.91 -10.55 -3.19
C GLU A 11 2.46 -11.66 -4.17
N PRO A 12 1.78 -12.75 -3.72
CA PRO A 12 1.38 -13.83 -4.63
C PRO A 12 0.24 -13.45 -5.58
N TYR A 13 -0.44 -12.33 -5.33
CA TYR A 13 -1.65 -11.97 -6.06
C TYR A 13 -1.35 -10.90 -7.11
N SER A 14 -1.59 -11.24 -8.39
CA SER A 14 -1.60 -10.27 -9.47
C SER A 14 -2.96 -9.56 -9.54
N PHE A 15 -2.97 -8.24 -9.42
CA PHE A 15 -4.19 -7.44 -9.56
C PHE A 15 -3.94 -6.08 -10.22
N GLU A 16 -4.83 -5.73 -11.14
CA GLU A 16 -4.80 -4.46 -11.88
C GLU A 16 -5.60 -3.35 -11.18
N ARG A 17 -6.67 -3.72 -10.46
CA ARG A 17 -7.62 -2.75 -9.91
C ARG A 17 -7.63 -2.76 -8.39
N VAL A 18 -7.76 -1.58 -7.80
CA VAL A 18 -7.95 -1.40 -6.36
C VAL A 18 -9.19 -0.55 -6.13
N TYR A 19 -10.15 -1.10 -5.40
CA TYR A 19 -11.38 -0.41 -5.04
C TYR A 19 -11.24 0.14 -3.61
N GLY A 20 -11.27 1.46 -3.47
CA GLY A 20 -11.25 2.11 -2.16
C GLY A 20 -12.61 2.04 -1.45
N GLY A 21 -12.58 2.12 -0.11
CA GLY A 21 -13.79 2.15 0.72
C GLY A 21 -14.53 3.50 0.73
N TRP A 22 -14.11 4.48 -0.07
CA TRP A 22 -14.72 5.81 -0.18
C TRP A 22 -14.94 6.16 -1.66
N TRP A 23 -15.96 6.98 -1.95
CA TRP A 23 -16.35 7.30 -3.32
C TRP A 23 -15.21 7.87 -4.18
N LYS A 24 -15.23 7.53 -5.49
CA LYS A 24 -14.30 8.01 -6.52
C LYS A 24 -12.81 7.70 -6.27
N ARG A 25 -12.48 6.65 -5.50
CA ARG A 25 -11.10 6.23 -5.26
C ARG A 25 -10.86 4.83 -5.81
N VAL A 26 -10.80 4.71 -7.14
CA VAL A 26 -10.48 3.45 -7.82
C VAL A 26 -9.16 3.61 -8.56
N VAL A 27 -8.23 2.69 -8.34
CA VAL A 27 -7.05 2.51 -9.20
C VAL A 27 -7.46 1.55 -10.31
N HIS A 28 -7.31 1.97 -11.55
CA HIS A 28 -7.80 1.21 -12.71
C HIS A 28 -6.76 0.27 -13.32
N THR A 29 -5.47 0.54 -13.11
CA THR A 29 -4.32 -0.19 -13.66
C THR A 29 -3.18 -0.21 -12.65
N ASP A 30 -2.27 -1.17 -12.78
CA ASP A 30 -1.08 -1.30 -11.94
C ASP A 30 -1.40 -1.42 -10.43
N GLY A 31 -2.51 -2.05 -10.08
CA GLY A 31 -3.03 -2.10 -8.71
C GLY A 31 -1.98 -2.55 -7.69
N ALA A 32 -1.25 -3.64 -7.98
CA ALA A 32 -0.21 -4.15 -7.10
C ALA A 32 0.89 -3.11 -6.84
N GLU A 33 1.34 -2.41 -7.88
CA GLU A 33 2.35 -1.37 -7.75
C GLU A 33 1.81 -0.10 -7.09
N ALA A 34 0.56 0.26 -7.34
CA ALA A 34 -0.08 1.39 -6.68
C ALA A 34 -0.12 1.20 -5.16
N VAL A 35 -0.39 -0.03 -4.69
CA VAL A 35 -0.34 -0.38 -3.27
C VAL A 35 1.08 -0.27 -2.70
N ARG A 36 2.10 -0.80 -3.40
CA ARG A 36 3.51 -0.70 -2.98
C ARG A 36 3.95 0.76 -2.84
N ARG A 37 3.77 1.56 -3.90
CA ARG A 37 4.08 3.00 -3.88
C ARG A 37 3.35 3.74 -2.77
N SER A 38 2.12 3.35 -2.45
CA SER A 38 1.39 3.95 -1.32
C SER A 38 2.00 3.60 0.03
N ALA A 39 2.39 2.35 0.22
CA ALA A 39 3.06 1.92 1.44
C ALA A 39 4.43 2.58 1.60
N ASP A 40 5.22 2.69 0.53
CA ASP A 40 6.55 3.31 0.56
C ASP A 40 6.49 4.78 0.98
N ARG A 41 5.53 5.55 0.45
CA ARG A 41 5.29 6.93 0.90
C ARG A 41 5.04 6.99 2.40
N TYR A 42 4.21 6.09 2.94
CA TYR A 42 3.90 6.08 4.37
C TYR A 42 5.08 5.64 5.21
N LEU A 43 5.82 4.62 4.77
CA LEU A 43 6.99 4.09 5.48
C LEU A 43 8.14 5.10 5.51
N THR A 44 8.25 6.00 4.53
CA THR A 44 9.26 7.07 4.52
C THR A 44 9.12 7.98 5.73
N TYR A 45 7.89 8.37 6.09
CA TYR A 45 7.64 9.28 7.22
C TYR A 45 7.41 8.54 8.55
N ALA A 46 6.80 7.35 8.50
CA ALA A 46 6.51 6.58 9.72
C ALA A 46 7.75 5.98 10.41
N LEU A 47 8.95 6.16 9.83
CA LEU A 47 10.22 5.76 10.43
C LEU A 47 10.95 6.93 11.10
N ASP A 48 10.43 8.16 11.00
CA ASP A 48 10.95 9.34 11.71
C ASP A 48 10.32 9.55 13.10
N ASP A 49 9.30 8.75 13.48
CA ASP A 49 8.59 8.83 14.78
C ASP A 49 8.80 7.56 15.64
N ALA A 50 10.05 7.16 15.89
CA ALA A 50 10.36 6.26 17.00
C ALA A 50 10.80 7.11 18.21
N PRO A 51 10.03 7.15 19.31
CA PRO A 51 10.41 7.89 20.50
C PRO A 51 11.60 7.22 21.20
N GLU A 52 12.44 8.07 21.77
CA GLU A 52 13.30 7.76 22.92
C GLU A 52 12.50 7.28 24.15
#